data_AF-T0LKI7-F1
#
_entry.id   AF-T0LKI7-F1
#
_cell.length_a   1.000
_cell.length_b   1.000
_cell.length_c   1.000
_cell.angle_alpha   90.00
_cell.angle_beta   90.00
_cell.angle_gamma   90.00
#
_symmetry.space_group_name_H-M   'P 1'
#
loop_
_entity.id
_entity.type
_entity.pdbx_description
1 polymer ?
#
loop_
_entity_poly.entity_id
_entity_poly.type
_entity_poly.pdbx_seq_one_letter_code
_entity_poly.pdbx_strand_id
1 'polypeptide(L)'
;MIEDIPPIKPRVIQYRIENVSTTMKEMFGITISEGEVQEILYQLSDVLGKEYLNLLYDIRRAPSRHMDKTSSRENGSNTNLWVFVTKAEAIFHTAMSNSHDVALDILGEHNGTDIHDRYSAFDNLASKTGNAQQYCWAHIISDTKELEDFYGEEGRRIRESLQRIYDKSKSFNGNGAHEDIDHLYERLTFLLDTGYNHLETRKFADNLIKRRKEWLFRFVIDPEVEPTKTGLKELSGLQ
;
A
#
# COMPACT_ATOMS: atom_id res chain seq x y z
N MET A 1 -17.16 33.25 -13.39
CA MET A 1 -15.76 32.89 -13.05
C MET A 1 -15.86 32.00 -11.83
N ILE A 2 -15.65 30.70 -12.00
CA ILE A 2 -15.58 29.76 -10.89
C ILE A 2 -14.15 29.86 -10.39
N GLU A 3 -13.96 30.37 -9.18
CA GLU A 3 -12.63 30.46 -8.56
C GLU A 3 -12.13 29.04 -8.29
N ASP A 4 -10.91 28.75 -8.76
CA ASP A 4 -10.17 27.52 -8.47
C ASP A 4 -9.91 27.46 -6.96
N ILE A 5 -10.73 26.68 -6.24
CA ILE A 5 -10.45 26.30 -4.86
C ILE A 5 -9.25 25.35 -4.91
N PRO A 6 -8.09 25.71 -4.34
CA PRO A 6 -6.93 24.83 -4.34
C PRO A 6 -7.26 23.53 -3.60
N PRO A 7 -6.73 22.38 -4.03
CA PRO A 7 -6.99 21.11 -3.38
C PRO A 7 -6.60 21.20 -1.90
N ILE A 8 -7.58 20.99 -1.02
CA ILE A 8 -7.36 20.87 0.41
C ILE A 8 -6.45 19.66 0.59
N LYS A 9 -5.16 19.88 0.87
CA LYS A 9 -4.29 18.81 1.37
C LYS A 9 -4.82 18.42 2.75
N PRO A 10 -5.37 17.22 2.94
CA PRO A 10 -5.78 16.78 4.27
C PRO A 10 -4.53 16.71 5.13
N ARG A 11 -4.41 17.58 6.14
CA ARG A 11 -3.47 17.36 7.24
C ARG A 11 -4.16 16.43 8.21
N VAL A 12 -3.80 15.15 8.18
CA VAL A 12 -4.14 14.22 9.25
C VAL A 12 -3.27 14.62 10.45
N ILE A 13 -3.85 15.35 11.40
CA ILE A 13 -3.17 15.69 12.65
C ILE A 13 -3.59 14.62 13.67
N GLN A 14 -2.68 13.72 14.00
CA GLN A 14 -2.89 12.75 15.07
C GLN A 14 -2.62 13.45 16.40
N TYR A 15 -3.67 13.91 17.08
CA TYR A 15 -3.57 14.47 18.42
C TYR A 15 -3.66 13.35 19.46
N ARG A 16 -2.76 13.37 20.45
CA ARG A 16 -3.02 12.68 21.72
C ARG A 16 -4.28 13.27 22.35
N ILE A 17 -5.05 12.46 23.07
CA ILE A 17 -6.29 12.90 23.73
C ILE A 17 -6.03 14.14 24.61
N GLU A 18 -4.91 14.14 25.33
CA GLU A 18 -4.41 15.26 26.14
C GLU A 18 -4.32 16.58 25.34
N ASN A 19 -3.86 16.50 24.08
CA ASN A 19 -3.71 17.66 23.21
C ASN A 19 -5.07 18.15 22.69
N VAL A 20 -6.06 17.27 22.54
CA VAL A 20 -7.43 17.66 22.17
C VAL A 20 -8.03 18.51 23.29
N SER A 21 -7.96 18.05 24.53
CA SER A 21 -8.45 18.78 25.70
C SER A 21 -7.78 20.15 25.84
N THR A 22 -6.45 20.20 25.65
CA THR A 22 -5.67 21.43 25.69
C THR A 22 -6.10 22.40 24.58
N THR A 23 -6.21 21.91 23.34
CA THR A 23 -6.62 22.72 22.18
C THR A 23 -8.03 23.28 22.35
N MET A 24 -8.97 22.47 22.83
CA MET A 24 -10.35 22.91 23.09
C MET A 24 -10.43 24.05 24.09
N LYS A 25 -9.61 23.98 25.14
CA LYS A 25 -9.54 25.04 26.15
C LYS A 25 -8.85 26.30 25.62
N GLU A 26 -7.69 26.16 25.00
CA GLU A 26 -6.86 27.30 24.60
C GLU A 26 -7.44 28.07 23.40
N MET A 27 -8.01 27.36 22.42
CA MET A 27 -8.53 28.01 21.21
C MET A 27 -10.00 28.39 21.31
N PHE A 28 -10.79 27.60 22.02
CA PHE A 28 -12.25 27.73 22.03
C PHE A 28 -12.84 28.05 23.40
N GLY A 29 -12.02 28.06 24.47
CA GLY A 29 -12.50 28.28 25.84
C GLY A 29 -13.36 27.14 26.40
N ILE A 30 -13.40 25.99 25.71
CA ILE A 30 -14.22 24.84 26.08
C ILE A 30 -13.40 23.94 27.00
N THR A 31 -13.88 23.73 28.22
CA THR A 31 -13.27 22.75 29.13
C THR A 31 -13.89 21.39 28.86
N ILE A 32 -13.09 20.46 28.37
CA ILE A 32 -13.45 19.05 28.17
C ILE A 32 -12.38 18.19 28.83
N SER A 33 -12.81 17.15 29.53
CA SER A 33 -11.92 16.15 30.11
C SER A 33 -11.50 15.12 29.06
N GLU A 34 -10.36 14.47 29.28
CA GLU A 34 -9.90 13.37 28.42
C GLU A 34 -10.93 12.22 28.36
N GLY A 35 -11.63 11.96 29.47
CA GLY A 35 -12.72 10.98 29.53
C GLY A 35 -13.92 11.36 28.66
N GLU A 36 -14.29 12.63 28.62
CA GLU A 36 -15.35 13.12 27.72
C GLU A 36 -14.93 13.04 26.25
N VAL A 37 -13.67 13.35 25.93
CA VAL A 37 -13.14 13.14 24.57
C VAL A 37 -13.23 11.66 24.18
N GLN A 38 -12.85 10.76 25.09
CA GLN A 38 -12.92 9.32 24.85
C GLN A 38 -14.37 8.82 24.66
N GLU A 39 -15.30 9.30 25.47
CA GLU A 39 -16.73 8.99 25.34
C GLU A 39 -17.30 9.45 24.00
N ILE A 40 -16.96 10.66 23.54
CA ILE A 40 -17.35 11.16 22.22
C ILE A 40 -16.80 10.28 21.11
N LEU A 41 -15.54 9.83 21.22
CA LEU A 41 -14.94 8.92 20.24
C LEU A 41 -15.64 7.56 20.22
N TYR A 42 -16.06 7.03 21.38
CA TYR A 42 -16.84 5.79 21.44
C TYR A 42 -18.21 5.95 20.77
N GLN A 43 -18.94 7.03 21.08
CA GLN A 43 -20.23 7.32 20.45
C GLN A 43 -20.10 7.47 18.93
N LEU A 44 -19.04 8.15 18.47
CA LEU A 44 -18.75 8.28 17.05
C LEU A 44 -18.43 6.93 16.41
N SER A 45 -17.69 6.05 17.09
CA SER A 45 -17.40 4.69 16.63
C SER A 45 -18.67 3.87 16.43
N ASP A 46 -19.62 3.95 17.36
CA ASP A 46 -20.90 3.25 17.25
C ASP A 46 -21.72 3.74 16.06
N VAL A 47 -21.74 5.06 15.83
CA VAL A 47 -22.44 5.67 14.68
C VAL A 47 -21.79 5.26 13.36
N LEU A 48 -20.46 5.30 13.26
CA LEU A 48 -19.71 4.99 12.04
C LEU A 48 -19.60 3.49 11.74
N GLY A 49 -20.01 2.62 12.67
CA GLY A 49 -19.91 1.17 12.50
C GLY A 49 -20.65 0.67 11.25
N LYS A 50 -21.79 1.27 10.92
CA LYS A 50 -22.54 0.92 9.71
C LYS A 50 -21.79 1.33 8.43
N GLU A 51 -21.24 2.53 8.40
CA GLU A 51 -20.46 3.05 7.28
C GLU A 51 -19.19 2.21 7.08
N TYR A 52 -18.52 1.78 8.15
CA TYR A 52 -17.39 0.85 8.07
C TYR A 52 -17.79 -0.47 7.39
N LEU A 53 -18.93 -1.06 7.77
CA LEU A 53 -19.41 -2.30 7.17
C LEU A 53 -19.79 -2.12 5.69
N ASN A 54 -20.35 -0.97 5.30
CA ASN A 54 -20.62 -0.65 3.90
C ASN A 54 -19.31 -0.53 3.09
N LEU A 55 -18.33 0.22 3.59
CA LEU A 55 -17.02 0.34 2.95
C LEU A 55 -16.33 -1.02 2.82
N LEU A 56 -16.39 -1.85 3.86
CA LEU A 56 -15.82 -3.20 3.80
C LEU A 56 -16.54 -4.07 2.76
N TYR A 57 -17.86 -3.96 2.66
CA TYR A 57 -18.64 -4.66 1.64
C TYR A 57 -18.22 -4.25 0.22
N ASP A 58 -18.03 -2.95 -0.02
CA ASP A 58 -17.61 -2.41 -1.31
C ASP A 58 -16.17 -2.83 -1.64
N ILE A 59 -15.25 -2.74 -0.67
CA ILE A 59 -13.87 -3.21 -0.80
C ILE A 59 -13.81 -4.69 -1.18
N ARG A 60 -14.61 -5.54 -0.52
CA ARG A 60 -14.63 -6.98 -0.82
C ARG A 60 -15.05 -7.28 -2.25
N ARG A 61 -15.86 -6.42 -2.86
CA ARG A 61 -16.42 -6.58 -4.22
C ARG A 61 -15.65 -5.82 -5.30
N ALA A 62 -14.70 -4.98 -4.91
CA ALA A 62 -13.93 -4.18 -5.85
C ALA A 62 -13.09 -5.07 -6.79
N PRO A 63 -12.95 -4.71 -8.07
CA PRO A 63 -12.18 -5.51 -9.03
C PRO A 63 -10.70 -5.58 -8.68
N SER A 64 -10.17 -4.59 -7.97
CA SER A 64 -8.84 -4.60 -7.38
C SER A 64 -8.82 -3.83 -6.06
N ARG A 65 -7.84 -4.16 -5.22
CA ARG A 65 -7.61 -3.47 -3.93
C ARG A 65 -6.14 -3.48 -3.57
N HIS A 66 -5.68 -2.37 -3.01
CA HIS A 66 -4.39 -2.27 -2.38
C HIS A 66 -4.46 -2.70 -0.92
N MET A 67 -3.53 -3.54 -0.51
CA MET A 67 -3.28 -3.93 0.87
C MET A 67 -1.90 -3.48 1.27
N ASP A 68 -1.82 -2.83 2.42
CA ASP A 68 -0.57 -2.45 3.04
C ASP A 68 -0.65 -2.64 4.55
N LYS A 69 0.51 -2.71 5.20
CA LYS A 69 0.58 -2.72 6.64
C LYS A 69 1.76 -1.91 7.14
N THR A 70 1.55 -1.25 8.27
CA THR A 70 2.61 -0.55 8.99
C THR A 70 2.65 -1.05 10.42
N SER A 71 3.83 -1.51 10.85
CA SER A 71 4.04 -1.99 12.22
C SER A 71 4.57 -0.86 13.09
N SER A 72 3.97 -0.66 14.26
CA SER A 72 4.48 0.19 15.34
C SER A 72 4.79 -0.66 16.58
N ARG A 73 5.68 -0.17 17.43
CA ARG A 73 6.02 -0.82 18.70
C ARG A 73 5.76 0.14 19.86
N GLU A 74 4.87 -0.27 20.75
CA GLU A 74 4.49 0.51 21.93
C GLU A 74 4.64 -0.37 23.17
N ASN A 75 5.42 0.10 24.16
CA ASN A 75 5.65 -0.60 25.43
C ASN A 75 6.02 -2.09 25.29
N GLY A 76 6.85 -2.41 24.29
CA GLY A 76 7.31 -3.78 24.02
C GLY A 76 6.34 -4.64 23.20
N SER A 77 5.13 -4.16 22.92
CA SER A 77 4.11 -4.84 22.10
C SER A 77 4.10 -4.29 20.68
N ASN A 78 3.93 -5.19 19.70
CA ASN A 78 3.83 -4.80 18.28
C ASN A 78 2.34 -4.66 17.91
N THR A 79 1.99 -3.52 17.32
CA THR A 79 0.67 -3.27 16.73
C THR A 79 0.86 -3.06 15.24
N ASN A 80 -0.04 -3.60 14.43
CA ASN A 80 -0.02 -3.44 12.98
C ASN A 80 -1.26 -2.68 12.55
N LEU A 81 -1.07 -1.60 11.82
CA LEU A 81 -2.13 -0.92 11.10
C LEU A 81 -2.22 -1.52 9.70
N TRP A 82 -3.31 -2.23 9.43
CA TRP A 82 -3.66 -2.74 8.12
C TRP A 82 -4.49 -1.69 7.38
N VAL A 83 -4.22 -1.54 6.09
CA VAL A 83 -4.93 -0.61 5.22
C VAL A 83 -5.40 -1.36 3.99
N PHE A 84 -6.69 -1.27 3.69
CA PHE A 84 -7.30 -1.83 2.48
C PHE A 84 -7.95 -0.71 1.70
N VAL A 85 -7.54 -0.51 0.44
CA VAL A 85 -8.00 0.63 -0.36
C VAL A 85 -8.28 0.25 -1.80
N THR A 86 -9.38 0.74 -2.34
CA THR A 86 -9.77 0.62 -3.74
C THR A 86 -9.66 1.99 -4.42
N LYS A 87 -10.27 2.16 -5.60
CA LYS A 87 -10.39 3.45 -6.27
C LYS A 87 -11.20 4.48 -5.47
N ALA A 88 -12.14 4.04 -4.61
CA ALA A 88 -13.11 4.92 -3.96
C ALA A 88 -13.24 4.72 -2.44
N GLU A 89 -12.85 3.56 -1.91
CA GLU A 89 -13.02 3.21 -0.49
C GLU A 89 -11.69 2.96 0.19
N ALA A 90 -11.58 3.34 1.47
CA ALA A 90 -10.44 3.00 2.31
C ALA A 90 -10.92 2.61 3.71
N ILE A 91 -10.40 1.48 4.22
CA ILE A 91 -10.58 1.09 5.62
C ILE A 91 -9.21 0.86 6.27
N PHE A 92 -9.20 1.08 7.59
CA PHE A 92 -8.05 0.89 8.46
C PHE A 92 -8.44 -0.11 9.54
N HIS A 93 -7.54 -1.03 9.87
CA HIS A 93 -7.77 -2.03 10.90
C HIS A 93 -6.51 -2.25 11.73
N THR A 94 -6.62 -2.20 13.05
CA THR A 94 -5.49 -2.45 13.94
C THR A 94 -5.50 -3.90 14.41
N ALA A 95 -4.35 -4.58 14.32
CA ALA A 95 -4.21 -5.96 14.77
C ALA A 95 -2.83 -6.21 15.39
N MET A 96 -2.79 -7.04 16.43
CA MET A 96 -1.53 -7.49 17.05
C MET A 96 -0.75 -8.45 16.13
N SER A 97 -1.49 -9.24 15.33
CA SER A 97 -0.91 -10.14 14.33
C SER A 97 -0.62 -9.39 13.03
N ASN A 98 0.39 -9.87 12.32
CA ASN A 98 0.76 -9.41 10.99
C ASN A 98 0.69 -10.54 9.94
N SER A 99 0.07 -11.67 10.29
CA SER A 99 -0.12 -12.83 9.43
C SER A 99 -1.22 -12.61 8.39
N HIS A 100 -1.26 -13.47 7.38
CA HIS A 100 -2.32 -13.48 6.35
C HIS A 100 -3.71 -13.73 6.94
N ASP A 101 -3.81 -14.31 8.15
CA ASP A 101 -5.10 -14.59 8.78
C ASP A 101 -5.87 -13.30 9.08
N VAL A 102 -5.17 -12.19 9.41
CA VAL A 102 -5.83 -10.88 9.60
C VAL A 102 -6.50 -10.42 8.32
N ALA A 103 -5.81 -10.51 7.18
CA ALA A 103 -6.39 -10.15 5.89
C ALA A 103 -7.55 -11.07 5.50
N LEU A 104 -7.47 -12.37 5.82
CA LEU A 104 -8.56 -13.32 5.59
C LEU A 104 -9.79 -13.02 6.45
N ASP A 105 -9.60 -12.71 7.73
CA ASP A 105 -10.71 -12.41 8.64
C ASP A 105 -11.44 -11.14 8.20
N ILE A 106 -10.68 -10.13 7.75
CA ILE A 106 -11.23 -8.86 7.27
C ILE A 106 -11.89 -9.04 5.91
N LEU A 107 -11.23 -9.65 4.93
CA LEU A 107 -11.75 -9.72 3.57
C LEU A 107 -12.74 -10.87 3.36
N GLY A 108 -12.65 -11.95 4.14
CA GLY A 108 -13.47 -13.14 3.96
C GLY A 108 -13.41 -13.67 2.53
N GLU A 109 -14.54 -14.18 2.04
CA GLU A 109 -14.72 -14.48 0.62
C GLU A 109 -14.74 -13.19 -0.21
N HIS A 110 -13.79 -13.08 -1.13
CA HIS A 110 -13.68 -11.95 -2.03
C HIS A 110 -13.01 -12.34 -3.34
N ASN A 111 -13.27 -11.56 -4.40
CA ASN A 111 -12.72 -11.78 -5.73
C ASN A 111 -12.03 -10.52 -6.23
N GLY A 112 -11.15 -10.66 -7.22
CA GLY A 112 -10.46 -9.55 -7.87
C GLY A 112 -8.95 -9.70 -7.79
N THR A 113 -8.25 -8.59 -7.98
CA THR A 113 -6.79 -8.53 -7.84
C THR A 113 -6.38 -7.86 -6.54
N ASP A 114 -5.59 -8.59 -5.76
CA ASP A 114 -4.97 -8.14 -4.54
C ASP A 114 -3.61 -7.50 -4.85
N ILE A 115 -3.47 -6.21 -4.60
CA ILE A 115 -2.27 -5.44 -4.87
C ILE A 115 -1.55 -5.18 -3.55
N HIS A 116 -0.31 -5.63 -3.39
CA HIS A 116 0.38 -5.54 -2.11
C HIS A 116 1.88 -5.30 -2.30
N ASP A 117 2.60 -5.08 -1.21
CA ASP A 117 4.07 -5.05 -1.23
C ASP A 117 4.65 -6.45 -1.53
N ARG A 118 5.95 -6.66 -1.32
CA ARG A 118 6.57 -7.99 -1.58
C ARG A 118 6.62 -8.88 -0.32
N TYR A 119 5.75 -8.64 0.66
CA TYR A 119 5.73 -9.37 1.92
C TYR A 119 5.14 -10.78 1.77
N SER A 120 5.79 -11.77 2.38
CA SER A 120 5.49 -13.19 2.19
C SER A 120 4.15 -13.65 2.73
N ALA A 121 3.51 -12.92 3.64
CA ALA A 121 2.16 -13.30 4.08
C ALA A 121 1.14 -13.21 2.95
N PHE A 122 1.33 -12.31 1.99
CA PHE A 122 0.42 -12.21 0.85
C PHE A 122 0.54 -13.40 -0.10
N ASP A 123 1.71 -14.06 -0.19
CA ASP A 123 1.83 -15.32 -0.92
C ASP A 123 0.94 -16.42 -0.31
N ASN A 124 0.88 -16.51 1.03
CA ASN A 124 -0.02 -17.44 1.72
C ASN A 124 -1.50 -17.06 1.53
N LEU A 125 -1.82 -15.76 1.58
CA LEU A 125 -3.16 -15.26 1.30
C LEU A 125 -3.61 -15.70 -0.10
N ALA A 126 -2.79 -15.45 -1.11
CA ALA A 126 -3.04 -15.83 -2.50
C ALA A 126 -3.30 -17.34 -2.66
N SER A 127 -2.53 -18.18 -1.95
CA SER A 127 -2.74 -19.64 -1.99
C SER A 127 -4.08 -20.09 -1.40
N LYS A 128 -4.60 -19.33 -0.42
CA LYS A 128 -5.85 -19.66 0.28
C LYS A 128 -7.08 -19.11 -0.45
N THR A 129 -6.96 -17.93 -1.07
CA THR A 129 -8.07 -17.28 -1.77
C THR A 129 -8.15 -17.67 -3.24
N GLY A 130 -7.01 -17.99 -3.87
CA GLY A 130 -6.93 -18.21 -5.32
C GLY A 130 -7.05 -16.92 -6.13
N ASN A 131 -7.05 -15.75 -5.48
CA ASN A 131 -7.20 -14.46 -6.16
C ASN A 131 -5.96 -14.10 -6.98
N ALA A 132 -6.19 -13.32 -8.04
CA ALA A 132 -5.10 -12.71 -8.79
C ALA A 132 -4.33 -11.75 -7.87
N GLN A 133 -3.03 -11.62 -8.09
CA GLN A 133 -2.17 -10.78 -7.25
C GLN A 133 -1.38 -9.81 -8.11
N GLN A 134 -0.96 -8.71 -7.48
CA GLN A 134 0.00 -7.79 -8.04
C GLN A 134 0.97 -7.25 -6.99
N TYR A 135 2.26 -7.25 -7.31
CA TYR A 135 3.24 -6.50 -6.56
C TYR A 135 3.16 -5.01 -6.91
N CYS A 136 3.02 -4.17 -5.89
CA CYS A 136 2.94 -2.72 -6.01
C CYS A 136 4.29 -2.14 -6.47
N TRP A 137 4.31 -1.53 -7.65
CA TRP A 137 5.53 -0.95 -8.22
C TRP A 137 6.06 0.25 -7.44
N ALA A 138 5.23 0.91 -6.63
CA ALA A 138 5.64 2.04 -5.82
C ALA A 138 6.65 1.61 -4.73
N HIS A 139 6.51 0.38 -4.22
CA HIS A 139 7.47 -0.22 -3.30
C HIS A 139 8.74 -0.62 -4.04
N ILE A 140 8.62 -1.31 -5.18
CA ILE A 140 9.77 -1.72 -6.00
C ILE A 140 10.65 -0.51 -6.35
N ILE A 141 10.06 0.57 -6.87
CA ILE A 141 10.79 1.79 -7.23
C ILE A 141 11.33 2.51 -5.98
N SER A 142 10.63 2.47 -4.84
CA SER A 142 11.16 3.01 -3.57
C SER A 142 12.45 2.33 -3.16
N ASP A 143 12.46 1.01 -3.19
CA ASP A 143 13.59 0.21 -2.74
C ASP A 143 14.80 0.48 -3.63
N THR A 144 14.59 0.74 -4.93
CA THR A 144 15.69 1.16 -5.82
C THR A 144 16.26 2.54 -5.52
N LYS A 145 15.48 3.45 -4.92
CA LYS A 145 15.98 4.75 -4.47
C LYS A 145 16.89 4.58 -3.26
N GLU A 146 16.48 3.76 -2.28
CA GLU A 146 17.38 3.41 -1.17
C GLU A 146 18.65 2.74 -1.69
N LEU A 147 18.56 1.83 -2.68
CA LEU A 147 19.75 1.24 -3.26
C LEU A 147 20.68 2.30 -3.88
N GLU A 148 20.15 3.31 -4.55
CA GLU A 148 20.96 4.41 -5.08
C GLU A 148 21.59 5.23 -3.97
N ASP A 149 20.83 5.56 -2.92
CA ASP A 149 21.30 6.37 -1.79
C ASP A 149 22.43 5.66 -1.03
N PHE A 150 22.35 4.33 -0.86
CA PHE A 150 23.34 3.55 -0.09
C PHE A 150 24.45 2.90 -0.93
N TYR A 151 24.19 2.58 -2.21
CA TYR A 151 25.11 1.83 -3.07
C TYR A 151 25.44 2.53 -4.40
N GLY A 152 25.08 3.81 -4.52
CA GLY A 152 25.53 4.70 -5.59
C GLY A 152 25.14 4.24 -6.99
N GLU A 153 26.13 4.13 -7.87
CA GLU A 153 25.91 3.88 -9.31
C GLU A 153 25.21 2.55 -9.61
N GLU A 154 25.47 1.49 -8.82
CA GLU A 154 24.76 0.22 -9.00
C GLU A 154 23.27 0.36 -8.69
N GLY A 155 22.93 1.05 -7.59
CA GLY A 155 21.55 1.34 -7.24
C GLY A 155 20.86 2.24 -8.27
N ARG A 156 21.55 3.30 -8.74
CA ARG A 156 21.06 4.17 -9.82
C ARG A 156 20.75 3.37 -11.09
N ARG A 157 21.66 2.51 -11.52
CA ARG A 157 21.49 1.68 -12.73
C ARG A 157 20.27 0.75 -12.61
N ILE A 158 20.06 0.15 -11.44
CA ILE A 158 18.86 -0.66 -11.15
C ILE A 158 17.61 0.22 -11.25
N ARG A 159 17.60 1.37 -10.56
CA ARG A 159 16.48 2.31 -10.55
C ARG A 159 16.08 2.73 -11.96
N GLU A 160 17.04 3.19 -12.76
CA GLU A 160 16.77 3.63 -14.14
C GLU A 160 16.26 2.48 -15.02
N SER A 161 16.80 1.28 -14.85
CA SER A 161 16.36 0.10 -15.60
C SER A 161 14.92 -0.26 -15.27
N LEU A 162 14.57 -0.29 -13.98
CA LEU A 162 13.21 -0.59 -13.54
C LEU A 162 12.23 0.54 -13.87
N GLN A 163 12.65 1.80 -13.81
CA GLN A 163 11.83 2.93 -14.24
C GLN A 163 11.49 2.83 -15.73
N ARG A 164 12.45 2.48 -16.60
CA ARG A 164 12.18 2.25 -18.04
C ARG A 164 11.17 1.12 -18.28
N ILE A 165 11.30 0.01 -17.54
CA ILE A 165 10.33 -1.09 -17.61
C ILE A 165 8.95 -0.62 -17.16
N TYR A 166 8.90 0.10 -16.04
CA TYR A 166 7.66 0.64 -15.46
C TYR A 166 6.93 1.60 -16.41
N ASP A 167 7.65 2.53 -17.01
CA ASP A 167 7.05 3.50 -17.94
C ASP A 167 6.52 2.78 -19.19
N LYS A 168 7.26 1.78 -19.68
CA LYS A 168 6.81 0.96 -20.80
C LYS A 168 5.58 0.12 -20.44
N SER A 169 5.57 -0.54 -19.28
CA SER A 169 4.42 -1.35 -18.84
C SER A 169 3.18 -0.49 -18.57
N LYS A 170 3.34 0.74 -18.07
CA LYS A 170 2.23 1.70 -17.95
C LYS A 170 1.62 2.08 -19.30
N SER A 171 2.41 2.15 -20.37
CA SER A 171 1.91 2.58 -21.69
C SER A 171 0.82 1.67 -22.28
N PHE A 172 0.67 0.44 -21.77
CA PHE A 172 -0.39 -0.49 -22.18
C PHE A 172 -1.77 -0.11 -21.65
N ASN A 173 -1.86 0.65 -20.56
CA ASN A 173 -3.13 1.07 -19.93
C ASN A 173 -4.13 -0.08 -19.70
N GLY A 174 -3.65 -1.26 -19.30
CA GLY A 174 -4.51 -2.44 -19.09
C GLY A 174 -4.98 -3.16 -20.35
N ASN A 175 -4.50 -2.77 -21.54
CA ASN A 175 -4.92 -3.35 -22.83
C ASN A 175 -3.82 -4.21 -23.49
N GLY A 176 -2.78 -4.58 -22.75
CA GLY A 176 -1.75 -5.50 -23.23
C GLY A 176 -2.24 -6.93 -23.30
N ALA A 177 -1.39 -7.81 -23.83
CA ALA A 177 -1.58 -9.25 -23.87
C ALA A 177 -0.62 -9.97 -22.92
N HIS A 178 -0.78 -11.29 -22.77
CA HIS A 178 0.11 -12.09 -21.91
C HIS A 178 1.53 -12.14 -22.49
N GLU A 179 1.66 -12.08 -23.82
CA GLU A 179 2.94 -12.01 -24.53
C GLU A 179 3.69 -10.70 -24.17
N ASP A 180 2.98 -9.60 -23.93
CA ASP A 180 3.60 -8.35 -23.48
C ASP A 180 4.20 -8.49 -22.08
N ILE A 181 3.54 -9.23 -21.19
CA ILE A 181 4.08 -9.56 -19.85
C ILE A 181 5.37 -10.38 -19.99
N ASP A 182 5.40 -11.34 -20.91
CA ASP A 182 6.58 -12.15 -21.19
C ASP A 182 7.74 -11.29 -21.66
N HIS A 183 7.52 -10.43 -22.65
CA HIS A 183 8.53 -9.53 -23.16
C HIS A 183 9.03 -8.52 -22.12
N LEU A 184 8.13 -7.97 -21.30
CA LEU A 184 8.49 -7.06 -20.20
C LEU A 184 9.36 -7.77 -19.16
N TYR A 185 9.03 -9.01 -18.82
CA TYR A 185 9.77 -9.79 -17.83
C TYR A 185 11.12 -10.28 -18.35
N GLU A 186 11.22 -10.70 -19.61
CA GLU A 186 12.49 -11.02 -20.27
C GLU A 186 13.41 -9.80 -20.28
N ARG A 187 12.86 -8.63 -20.63
CA ARG A 187 13.62 -7.37 -20.62
C ARG A 187 14.05 -6.97 -19.22
N LEU A 188 13.17 -7.12 -18.21
CA LEU A 188 13.50 -6.88 -16.81
C LEU A 188 14.67 -7.77 -16.38
N THR A 189 14.58 -9.07 -16.65
CA THR A 189 15.61 -10.05 -16.30
C THR A 189 16.93 -9.70 -16.97
N PHE A 190 16.94 -9.42 -18.28
CA PHE A 190 18.14 -9.02 -19.00
C PHE A 190 18.81 -7.75 -18.43
N LEU A 191 18.01 -6.76 -18.01
CA LEU A 191 18.55 -5.51 -17.47
C LEU A 191 19.07 -5.65 -16.03
N LEU A 192 18.53 -6.60 -15.26
CA LEU A 192 18.93 -6.87 -13.89
C LEU A 192 20.02 -7.94 -13.78
N ASP A 193 20.18 -8.81 -14.78
CA ASP A 193 21.23 -9.82 -14.84
C ASP A 193 22.57 -9.19 -15.24
N THR A 194 23.06 -8.31 -14.38
CA THR A 194 24.31 -7.60 -14.55
C THR A 194 25.21 -7.88 -13.35
N GLY A 195 26.52 -7.98 -13.57
CA GLY A 195 27.48 -8.27 -12.50
C GLY A 195 27.57 -7.12 -11.50
N TYR A 196 26.74 -7.13 -10.46
CA TYR A 196 26.82 -6.19 -9.35
C TYR A 196 27.89 -6.63 -8.33
N ASN A 197 28.67 -5.68 -7.83
CA ASN A 197 29.72 -5.89 -6.84
C ASN A 197 29.13 -5.91 -5.42
N HIS A 198 28.16 -5.03 -5.14
CA HIS A 198 27.54 -4.96 -3.82
C HIS A 198 26.59 -6.15 -3.59
N LEU A 199 26.64 -6.71 -2.38
CA LEU A 199 25.80 -7.86 -2.03
C LEU A 199 24.30 -7.49 -2.06
N GLU A 200 23.94 -6.31 -1.58
CA GLU A 200 22.55 -5.89 -1.45
C GLU A 200 21.91 -5.57 -2.82
N THR A 201 22.66 -5.01 -3.77
CA THR A 201 22.20 -4.80 -5.15
C THR A 201 22.00 -6.14 -5.87
N ARG A 202 22.93 -7.11 -5.72
CA ARG A 202 22.73 -8.50 -6.19
C ARG A 202 21.50 -9.14 -5.60
N LYS A 203 21.35 -9.12 -4.27
CA LYS A 203 20.20 -9.71 -3.58
C LYS A 203 18.89 -9.11 -4.06
N PHE A 204 18.82 -7.79 -4.24
CA PHE A 204 17.63 -7.14 -4.76
C PHE A 204 17.28 -7.65 -6.16
N ALA A 205 18.25 -7.67 -7.08
CA ALA A 205 18.05 -8.14 -8.45
C ALA A 205 17.60 -9.62 -8.47
N ASP A 206 18.32 -10.50 -7.78
CA ASP A 206 18.01 -11.93 -7.67
C ASP A 206 16.60 -12.16 -7.10
N ASN A 207 16.25 -11.43 -6.02
CA ASN A 207 14.95 -11.57 -5.37
C ASN A 207 13.80 -11.07 -6.24
N LEU A 208 14.05 -10.08 -7.11
CA LEU A 208 13.03 -9.55 -8.03
C LEU A 208 12.87 -10.45 -9.25
N ILE A 209 13.96 -10.97 -9.82
CA ILE A 209 13.92 -11.92 -10.93
C ILE A 209 13.17 -13.20 -10.53
N LYS A 210 13.31 -13.68 -9.29
CA LYS A 210 12.59 -14.88 -8.81
C LYS A 210 11.08 -14.69 -8.64
N ARG A 211 10.55 -13.48 -8.81
CA ARG A 211 9.12 -13.21 -8.65
C ARG A 211 8.32 -13.65 -9.86
N ARG A 212 7.05 -13.99 -9.63
CA ARG A 212 6.10 -14.36 -10.68
C ARG A 212 5.86 -13.16 -11.60
N LYS A 213 6.10 -13.32 -12.90
CA LYS A 213 5.92 -12.26 -13.90
C LYS A 213 4.48 -11.75 -13.95
N GLU A 214 3.51 -12.64 -13.75
CA GLU A 214 2.08 -12.32 -13.74
C GLU A 214 1.74 -11.36 -12.61
N TRP A 215 2.42 -11.48 -11.46
CA TRP A 215 2.21 -10.59 -10.32
C TRP A 215 2.98 -9.29 -10.47
N LEU A 216 4.08 -9.27 -11.22
CA LEU A 216 4.77 -8.02 -11.52
C LEU A 216 3.97 -7.16 -12.48
N PHE A 217 3.22 -7.74 -13.41
CA PHE A 217 2.66 -7.00 -14.55
C PHE A 217 1.15 -7.17 -14.73
N ARG A 218 0.39 -7.54 -13.69
CA ARG A 218 -1.06 -7.76 -13.82
C ARG A 218 -1.80 -6.56 -14.44
N PHE A 219 -1.43 -5.33 -14.07
CA PHE A 219 -1.97 -4.07 -14.61
C PHE A 219 -1.71 -3.85 -16.10
N VAL A 220 -0.83 -4.64 -16.73
CA VAL A 220 -0.60 -4.56 -18.18
C VAL A 220 -1.80 -5.09 -18.95
N ILE A 221 -2.47 -6.11 -18.40
CA ILE A 221 -3.58 -6.84 -19.05
C ILE A 221 -4.95 -6.61 -18.38
N ASP A 222 -4.99 -5.80 -17.32
CA ASP A 222 -6.18 -5.59 -16.52
C ASP A 222 -6.34 -4.10 -16.19
N PRO A 223 -7.28 -3.38 -16.84
CA PRO A 223 -7.46 -1.93 -16.65
C PRO A 223 -8.06 -1.58 -15.28
N GLU A 224 -8.59 -2.56 -14.54
CA GLU A 224 -9.06 -2.34 -13.19
C GLU A 224 -7.95 -2.40 -12.14
N VAL A 225 -6.74 -2.79 -12.53
CA VAL A 225 -5.59 -2.94 -11.64
C VAL A 225 -4.64 -1.78 -11.81
N GLU A 226 -4.45 -1.00 -10.74
CA GLU A 226 -3.49 0.11 -10.77
C GLU A 226 -2.09 -0.37 -10.39
N PRO A 227 -1.03 0.02 -11.13
CA PRO A 227 0.34 -0.43 -10.84
C PRO A 227 0.87 0.07 -9.48
N THR A 228 0.34 1.21 -9.03
CA THR A 228 0.73 1.92 -7.83
C THR A 228 -0.48 2.63 -7.27
N LYS A 229 -0.63 2.66 -5.95
CA LYS A 229 -1.58 3.57 -5.34
C LYS A 229 -0.93 4.92 -5.08
N THR A 230 -1.43 5.96 -5.72
CA THR A 230 -1.12 7.34 -5.36
C THR A 230 -1.69 7.61 -3.96
N GLY A 231 -0.85 8.02 -3.00
CA GLY A 231 -1.27 8.39 -1.64
C GLY A 231 -1.18 7.31 -0.55
N LEU A 232 -0.84 6.03 -0.86
CA LEU A 232 -0.62 5.04 0.22
C LEU A 232 0.54 5.44 1.13
N LYS A 233 1.64 5.93 0.56
CA LYS A 233 2.77 6.47 1.34
C LYS A 233 2.43 7.75 2.12
N GLU A 234 1.46 8.55 1.68
CA GLU A 234 1.02 9.71 2.46
C GLU A 234 0.14 9.29 3.65
N LEU A 235 -0.53 8.15 3.55
CA LEU A 235 -1.34 7.55 4.62
C LEU A 235 -0.51 6.66 5.56
N SER A 236 0.52 5.97 5.06
CA SER A 236 1.41 5.08 5.84
C SER A 236 2.71 5.74 6.30
N GLY A 237 3.10 6.87 5.72
CA GLY A 237 4.29 7.67 6.05
C GLY A 237 4.14 8.57 7.28
N LEU A 238 3.17 8.30 8.15
CA LEU A 238 3.10 8.85 9.51
C LEU A 238 4.09 8.08 10.39
N GLN A 239 5.39 8.30 10.17
CA GLN A 239 6.46 8.02 11.15
C GLN A 239 6.98 9.33 11.72
#